data_AF-A0A847JM33-F1
#
_entry.id   AF-A0A847JM33-F1
#
_cell.length_a   1.000
_cell.length_b   1.000
_cell.length_c   1.000
_cell.angle_alpha   90.00
_cell.angle_beta   90.00
_cell.angle_gamma   90.00
#
_symmetry.space_group_name_H-M   'P 1'
#
loop_
_entity.id
_entity.type
_entity.pdbx_description
1 polymer ?
#
loop_
_entity_poly.entity_id
_entity_poly.type
_entity_poly.pdbx_seq_one_letter_code
_entity_poly.pdbx_strand_id
1 'polypeptide(L)' 'MSKLDELIAELCPEGVEYKCLGKVCNVLRGKRLTKKELSEQYQYPVFHGGLIPLGKYKDYNRKANQTMVINTGS' A
#
# COMPACT_ATOMS: atom_id res chain seq x y z
N MET A 1 -26.66 -9.03 10.15
CA MET A 1 -25.19 -9.09 10.23
C MET A 1 -24.62 -8.62 8.91
N SER A 2 -23.46 -7.98 8.92
CA SER A 2 -22.72 -7.67 7.70
C SER A 2 -21.87 -8.88 7.27
N LYS A 3 -21.46 -8.93 6.00
CA LYS A 3 -20.51 -9.94 5.50
C LYS A 3 -19.21 -9.99 6.31
N LEU A 4 -18.79 -8.85 6.87
CA LEU A 4 -17.60 -8.80 7.72
C LEU A 4 -17.82 -9.50 9.06
N ASP A 5 -18.99 -9.32 9.67
CA ASP A 5 -19.34 -9.98 10.92
C ASP A 5 -19.39 -11.51 10.74
N GLU A 6 -19.94 -11.96 9.61
CA GLU A 6 -19.97 -13.38 9.22
C GLU A 6 -18.55 -13.96 9.08
N LEU A 7 -17.66 -13.26 8.36
CA LEU A 7 -16.27 -13.69 8.18
C LEU A 7 -15.49 -13.72 9.49
N ILE A 8 -15.74 -12.78 10.40
CA ILE A 8 -15.11 -12.78 11.73
C ILE A 8 -15.59 -13.99 12.53
N ALA A 9 -16.89 -14.28 12.55
CA ALA A 9 -17.41 -15.44 13.26
C ALA A 9 -16.90 -16.78 12.69
N GLU A 10 -16.73 -16.88 11.37
CA GLU A 10 -16.22 -18.08 10.70
C GLU A 10 -14.72 -18.28 10.90
N LEU A 11 -13.92 -17.22 10.68
CA LEU A 11 -12.45 -17.32 10.61
C LEU A 11 -11.74 -16.99 11.92
N CYS A 12 -12.44 -16.37 12.88
CA CYS A 12 -11.89 -15.94 14.16
C CYS A 12 -12.82 -16.38 15.30
N PRO A 13 -12.89 -17.69 15.62
CA PRO A 13 -13.82 -18.23 16.62
C PRO A 13 -13.61 -17.68 18.05
N GLU A 14 -12.40 -17.26 18.37
CA GLU A 14 -12.06 -16.57 19.64
C GLU A 14 -12.40 -15.06 19.62
N GLY A 15 -12.93 -14.57 18.49
CA GLY A 15 -13.23 -13.16 18.25
C GLY A 15 -12.01 -12.31 17.92
N VAL A 16 -12.23 -11.24 17.15
CA VAL A 16 -11.24 -10.18 16.91
C VAL A 16 -11.92 -8.82 16.92
N GLU A 17 -11.16 -7.78 17.30
CA GLU A 17 -11.68 -6.41 17.30
C GLU A 17 -11.67 -5.81 15.88
N TYR A 18 -12.78 -5.20 15.50
CA TYR A 18 -12.86 -4.38 14.29
C TYR A 18 -12.30 -2.96 14.54
N LYS A 19 -11.25 -2.57 13.80
CA LYS A 19 -10.67 -1.22 13.83
C LYS A 19 -10.58 -0.59 12.45
N CYS A 20 -10.93 0.69 12.37
CA CYS A 20 -10.63 1.52 11.21
C CYS A 20 -9.10 1.72 11.07
N LEU A 21 -8.57 1.63 9.86
CA LEU A 21 -7.13 1.80 9.59
C LEU A 21 -6.57 3.11 10.16
N GLY A 22 -7.30 4.23 10.04
CA GLY A 22 -6.87 5.53 10.58
C GLY A 22 -6.70 5.58 12.10
N LYS A 23 -7.16 4.57 12.86
CA LYS A 23 -6.92 4.45 14.30
C LYS A 23 -5.65 3.66 14.63
N VAL A 24 -5.13 2.85 13.70
CA VAL A 24 -4.00 1.94 13.94
C VAL A 24 -2.77 2.25 13.08
N CYS A 25 -2.93 3.04 12.02
CA CYS A 25 -1.82 3.44 11.15
C CYS A 25 -2.09 4.77 10.43
N ASN A 26 -1.00 5.38 9.94
CA ASN A 26 -1.07 6.55 9.07
C ASN A 26 -1.28 6.12 7.62
N VAL A 27 -2.43 6.49 7.03
CA VAL A 27 -2.72 6.25 5.63
C VAL A 27 -2.17 7.41 4.79
N LEU A 28 -1.08 7.16 4.08
CA LEU A 28 -0.37 8.20 3.32
C LEU A 28 -0.46 7.94 1.81
N ARG A 29 -0.84 8.95 1.03
CA ARG A 29 -0.85 8.87 -0.43
C ARG A 29 0.55 8.96 -1.03
N GLY A 30 0.72 8.35 -2.21
CA GLY A 30 1.92 8.49 -3.02
C GLY A 30 2.15 9.94 -3.50
N LYS A 31 3.36 10.22 -3.98
CA LYS A 31 3.69 11.49 -4.62
C LYS A 31 3.76 11.28 -6.13
N ARG A 32 3.27 12.25 -6.90
CA ARG A 32 3.30 12.19 -8.35
C ARG A 32 4.76 12.28 -8.85
N LEU A 33 5.11 11.41 -9.78
CA LEU A 33 6.33 11.45 -10.58
C LEU A 33 5.96 11.27 -12.06
N THR A 34 6.76 11.86 -12.94
CA THR A 34 6.65 11.68 -14.39
C THR A 34 7.77 10.77 -14.92
N LYS A 35 7.56 10.14 -16.09
CA LYS A 35 8.57 9.26 -16.70
C LYS A 35 9.93 9.95 -16.94
N LYS A 36 9.94 11.27 -17.17
CA LYS A 36 11.16 12.06 -17.37
C LYS A 36 12.03 12.19 -16.12
N GLU A 37 11.43 11.98 -14.95
CA GLU A 37 12.12 12.04 -13.66
C GLU A 37 12.72 10.67 -13.26
N LEU A 38 12.43 9.61 -14.02
CA LEU A 38 12.90 8.26 -13.77
C LEU A 38 14.19 7.98 -14.55
N SER A 39 15.09 7.22 -13.95
CA SER A 39 16.32 6.77 -14.59
C SER A 39 16.79 5.45 -13.97
N GLU A 40 17.30 4.54 -14.80
CA GLU A 40 17.84 3.26 -14.34
C GLU A 40 19.10 3.39 -13.47
N GLN A 41 19.76 4.55 -13.53
CA GLN A 41 20.93 4.89 -12.70
C GLN A 41 20.56 5.19 -11.24
N TYR A 42 19.29 5.47 -10.96
CA TYR A 42 18.84 5.74 -9.60
C TYR A 42 18.63 4.46 -8.78
N GLN A 43 18.36 4.63 -7.48
CA GLN A 43 18.43 3.54 -6.51
C GLN A 43 17.05 3.04 -6.07
N TYR A 44 16.06 3.92 -5.96
CA TYR A 44 14.78 3.57 -5.32
C TYR A 44 13.72 3.21 -6.34
N PRO A 45 13.14 1.99 -6.29
CA PRO A 45 12.05 1.60 -7.19
C PRO A 45 10.80 2.43 -6.92
N VAL A 46 10.13 2.85 -8.00
CA VAL A 46 8.88 3.60 -7.96
C VAL A 46 7.72 2.65 -8.18
N PHE A 47 6.92 2.43 -7.14
CA PHE A 47 5.67 1.67 -7.21
C PHE A 47 4.48 2.61 -7.39
N HIS A 48 3.53 2.24 -8.25
CA HIS A 48 2.30 3.00 -8.48
C HIS A 48 1.08 2.08 -8.50
N GLY A 49 0.85 1.37 -9.61
CA GLY A 49 -0.35 0.56 -9.83
C GLY A 49 -0.13 -0.94 -9.77
N GLY A 50 1.00 -1.40 -9.24
CA GLY A 50 1.34 -2.81 -9.20
C GLY A 50 2.61 -3.07 -8.39
N LEU A 51 2.95 -4.35 -8.28
CA LEU A 51 4.21 -4.81 -7.69
C LEU A 51 5.40 -4.70 -8.66
N ILE A 52 5.13 -4.45 -9.94
CA ILE A 52 6.17 -4.17 -10.93
C ILE A 52 6.53 -2.68 -10.81
N PRO A 53 7.80 -2.33 -10.53
CA PRO A 53 8.22 -0.93 -10.50
C PRO A 53 8.06 -0.27 -11.86
N LEU A 54 7.64 1.00 -11.87
CA LEU A 54 7.56 1.82 -13.07
C LEU A 54 8.96 2.25 -13.59
N GLY A 55 9.95 2.24 -12.70
CA GLY A 55 11.32 2.68 -12.92
C GLY A 55 11.97 3.01 -11.57
N LYS A 56 13.10 3.71 -11.58
CA LYS A 56 13.81 4.13 -10.36
C LYS A 56 13.89 5.65 -10.21
N TYR A 57 13.94 6.11 -8.97
CA TYR A 57 14.05 7.52 -8.58
C TYR A 57 15.18 7.73 -7.56
N LYS A 58 15.72 8.95 -7.53
CA LYS A 58 16.89 9.31 -6.71
C LYS A 58 16.60 9.32 -5.21
N ASP A 59 15.36 9.58 -4.82
CA ASP A 59 14.91 9.67 -3.42
C ASP A 59 13.79 8.68 -3.12
N TYR A 60 13.51 8.45 -1.84
CA TYR A 60 12.39 7.63 -1.39
C TYR A 60 11.40 8.45 -0.55
N ASN A 61 10.14 8.00 -0.51
CA ASN A 61 9.11 8.59 0.36
C ASN A 61 8.53 7.60 1.38
N ARG A 62 8.96 6.32 1.33
CA ARG A 62 8.55 5.25 2.25
C ARG A 62 9.76 4.40 2.62
N LYS A 63 9.81 3.98 3.88
CA LYS A 63 10.81 3.00 4.36
C LYS A 63 10.46 1.61 3.83
N ALA A 64 11.42 0.69 3.90
CA ALA A 64 11.17 -0.73 3.63
C ALA A 64 10.13 -1.32 4.61
N ASN A 65 9.57 -2.48 4.26
CA ASN A 65 8.61 -3.23 5.09
C ASN A 65 7.36 -2.43 5.45
N GLN A 66 6.75 -1.78 4.44
CA GLN A 66 5.49 -1.05 4.58
C GLN A 66 4.43 -1.69 3.68
N THR A 67 3.18 -1.67 4.13
CA THR A 67 2.05 -2.17 3.34
C THR A 67 1.61 -1.13 2.32
N MET A 68 1.45 -1.55 1.07
CA MET A 68 0.87 -0.73 0.01
C MET A 68 -0.53 -1.25 -0.34
N VAL A 69 -1.52 -0.36 -0.32
CA VAL A 69 -2.86 -0.64 -0.84
C VAL A 69 -2.96 0.00 -2.21
N ILE A 70 -3.09 -0.83 -3.24
CA ILE A 70 -3.20 -0.39 -4.62
C ILE A 70 -4.68 -0.31 -4.97
N ASN A 71 -5.18 0.89 -5.29
CA ASN A 71 -6.54 1.06 -5.80
C ASN A 71 -6.59 1.42 -7.29
N THR A 72 -5.42 1.68 -7.90
CA THR A 72 -5.28 2.00 -9.31
C THR A 72 -4.44 0.92 -9.97
N GLY A 73 -4.94 0.32 -11.03
CA GLY A 73 -4.25 -0.65 -11.86
C GLY A 73 -5.10 -0.85 -13.10
N SER A 74 -4.45 -1.14 -14.23
CA SER A 74 -5.16 -1.75 -15.37
C SER A 74 -5.52 -3.18 -15.02
#